data_AF-A0A7J8F4D3-F1
#
_entry.id   AF-A0A7J8F4D3-F1
#
_cell.length_a   1.000
_cell.length_b   1.000
_cell.length_c   1.000
_cell.angle_alpha   90.00
_cell.angle_beta   90.00
_cell.angle_gamma   90.00
#
_symmetry.space_group_name_H-M   'P 1'
#
loop_
_entity.id
_entity.type
_entity.pdbx_description
1 polymer ?
#
loop_
_entity_poly.entity_id
_entity_poly.type
_entity_poly.pdbx_seq_one_letter_code
_entity_poly.pdbx_strand_id
1 'polypeptide(L)'
;MWTSQKDVTIWRKPSEEFNGYLFKAQGVIDDVVNSIIDHIRPGPCRLDWDSLMTSMDILEHFEENCCVMRYTTASQLWNIISPREFVDFSYTVGHKEGLLSCGISLDWSEKRPEFVRGYNHPCGWFCVPLKDNANQSLLTGYIQTDLRGMIPQSAVDTAMASTLINFYEDLRRALKKA
;
A
#
# COMPACT_ATOMS: atom_id res chain seq x y z
N MET A 1 18.91 -1.82 6.83
CA MET A 1 17.93 -2.90 6.63
C MET A 1 17.22 -3.10 7.96
N TRP A 2 15.89 -3.08 7.98
CA TRP A 2 15.12 -3.19 9.23
C TRP A 2 14.63 -4.63 9.46
N THR A 3 14.09 -5.28 8.42
CA THR A 3 13.86 -6.74 8.40
C THR A 3 13.99 -7.30 6.98
N SER A 4 14.22 -8.61 6.88
CA SER A 4 14.20 -9.38 5.64
C SER A 4 13.52 -10.74 5.90
N GLN A 5 12.48 -11.04 5.14
CA GLN A 5 11.80 -12.35 5.14
C GLN A 5 11.38 -12.69 3.71
N LYS A 6 11.58 -13.95 3.29
CA LYS A 6 10.99 -14.55 2.08
C LYS A 6 10.98 -13.60 0.87
N ASP A 7 12.17 -13.19 0.44
CA ASP A 7 12.39 -12.42 -0.80
C ASP A 7 11.80 -11.00 -0.82
N VAL A 8 11.53 -10.43 0.37
CA VAL A 8 11.17 -9.03 0.55
C VAL A 8 12.09 -8.40 1.59
N THR A 9 12.67 -7.26 1.25
CA THR A 9 13.49 -6.47 2.18
C THR A 9 12.76 -5.18 2.54
N ILE A 10 12.75 -4.86 3.82
CA ILE A 10 12.10 -3.64 4.34
C ILE A 10 13.14 -2.75 5.01
N TRP A 11 13.06 -1.47 4.70
CA TRP A 11 13.82 -0.40 5.33
C TRP A 11 12.85 0.63 5.91
N ARG A 12 13.35 1.41 6.86
CA ARG A 12 12.67 2.61 7.35
C ARG A 12 13.65 3.74 7.54
N LYS A 13 13.18 4.98 7.39
CA LYS A 13 13.86 6.19 7.86
C LYS A 13 12.84 7.10 8.57
N PRO A 14 13.26 7.99 9.47
CA PRO A 14 12.37 9.03 9.99
C PRO A 14 11.67 9.77 8.85
N SER A 15 10.37 10.01 9.00
CA SER A 15 9.59 10.80 8.06
C SER A 15 9.93 12.30 8.22
N GLU A 16 9.84 13.02 7.10
CA GLU A 16 9.92 14.49 7.08
C GLU A 16 8.52 15.14 7.10
N GLU A 17 7.47 14.33 7.00
CA GLU A 17 6.07 14.76 6.86
C GLU A 17 5.29 14.70 8.18
N PHE A 18 5.66 13.78 9.07
CA PHE A 18 5.03 13.60 10.38
C PHE A 18 5.97 12.95 11.39
N ASN A 19 5.54 12.89 12.66
CA ASN A 19 6.28 12.21 13.71
C ASN A 19 6.13 10.68 13.60
N GLY A 20 6.82 10.09 12.62
CA GLY A 20 6.82 8.66 12.35
C GLY A 20 7.91 8.28 11.35
N TYR A 21 7.64 7.26 10.53
CA TYR A 21 8.63 6.69 9.62
C TYR A 21 8.09 6.59 8.19
N LEU A 22 8.98 6.83 7.23
CA LEU A 22 8.82 6.38 5.85
C LEU A 22 9.39 4.96 5.74
N PHE A 23 8.56 4.03 5.30
CA PHE A 23 8.96 2.66 5.02
C PHE A 23 9.21 2.48 3.52
N LYS A 24 10.24 1.70 3.20
CA LYS A 24 10.50 1.20 1.86
C LYS A 24 10.43 -0.33 1.90
N ALA A 25 9.71 -0.94 0.98
CA ALA A 25 9.75 -2.38 0.73
C ALA A 25 10.21 -2.65 -0.69
N GLN A 26 10.94 -3.73 -0.89
CA GLN A 26 11.38 -4.16 -2.22
C GLN A 26 11.39 -5.68 -2.31
N GLY A 27 10.89 -6.20 -3.42
CA GLY A 27 10.86 -7.63 -3.72
C GLY A 27 10.59 -7.89 -5.20
N VAL A 28 10.99 -9.06 -5.67
CA VAL A 28 10.67 -9.53 -7.02
C VAL A 28 9.30 -10.19 -7.01
N ILE A 29 8.51 -9.92 -8.07
CA ILE A 29 7.22 -10.54 -8.35
C ILE A 29 7.32 -11.28 -9.68
N ASP A 30 6.77 -12.49 -9.71
CA ASP A 30 6.81 -13.39 -10.86
C ASP A 30 5.66 -13.10 -11.84
N ASP A 31 5.62 -11.85 -12.31
CA ASP A 31 4.66 -11.39 -13.32
C ASP A 31 5.18 -10.09 -13.98
N VAL A 32 4.52 -9.67 -15.06
CA VAL A 32 4.82 -8.46 -15.83
C VAL A 32 4.22 -7.21 -15.19
N VAL A 33 4.83 -6.05 -15.46
CA VAL A 33 4.51 -4.76 -14.83
C VAL A 33 3.03 -4.40 -14.86
N ASN A 34 2.38 -4.53 -16.02
CA ASN A 34 0.97 -4.13 -16.18
C ASN A 34 0.05 -5.00 -15.31
N SER A 35 0.22 -6.32 -15.35
CA SER A 35 -0.55 -7.25 -14.49
C SER A 35 -0.41 -6.86 -13.02
N ILE A 36 0.82 -6.62 -12.56
CA ILE A 36 1.09 -6.26 -11.16
C ILE A 36 0.41 -4.94 -10.79
N ILE A 37 0.54 -3.90 -11.61
CA ILE A 37 -0.04 -2.59 -11.30
C ILE A 37 -1.57 -2.63 -11.37
N ASP A 38 -2.15 -3.40 -12.28
CA ASP A 38 -3.60 -3.61 -12.37
C ASP A 38 -4.17 -4.22 -11.08
N HIS A 39 -3.41 -5.12 -10.45
CA HIS A 39 -3.77 -5.69 -9.15
C HIS A 39 -3.58 -4.70 -7.98
N ILE A 40 -2.69 -3.71 -8.10
CA ILE A 40 -2.38 -2.76 -7.03
C ILE A 40 -3.29 -1.54 -7.04
N ARG A 41 -3.68 -1.05 -8.23
CA ARG A 41 -4.51 0.15 -8.42
C ARG A 41 -5.85 0.03 -7.68
N PRO A 42 -6.47 1.17 -7.29
CA PRO A 42 -7.80 1.18 -6.72
C PRO A 42 -8.81 0.45 -7.61
N GLY A 43 -9.53 -0.52 -7.06
CA GLY A 43 -10.52 -1.31 -7.78
C GLY A 43 -10.87 -2.62 -7.08
N PRO A 44 -11.85 -3.37 -7.61
CA PRO A 44 -12.31 -4.62 -7.02
C PRO A 44 -11.18 -5.66 -6.92
N CYS A 45 -10.31 -5.73 -7.94
CA CYS A 45 -9.18 -6.64 -7.94
C CYS A 45 -8.29 -6.45 -6.70
N ARG A 46 -7.97 -5.20 -6.33
CA ARG A 46 -7.17 -4.91 -5.13
C ARG A 46 -7.84 -5.39 -3.85
N LEU A 47 -9.14 -5.14 -3.72
CA LEU A 47 -9.92 -5.57 -2.55
C LEU A 47 -9.99 -7.11 -2.43
N ASP A 48 -10.02 -7.82 -3.55
CA ASP A 48 -10.17 -9.28 -3.56
C ASP A 48 -8.98 -10.04 -2.96
N TRP A 49 -7.77 -9.47 -3.07
CA TRP A 49 -6.56 -10.15 -2.61
C TRP A 49 -5.89 -9.53 -1.38
N ASP A 50 -6.02 -8.22 -1.15
CA ASP A 50 -5.35 -7.56 -0.04
C ASP A 50 -6.06 -7.88 1.29
N SER A 51 -5.49 -8.82 2.05
CA SER A 51 -6.11 -9.32 3.28
C SER A 51 -6.27 -8.29 4.39
N LEU A 52 -5.57 -7.15 4.31
CA LEU A 52 -5.74 -6.06 5.26
C LEU A 52 -6.96 -5.19 4.92
N MET A 53 -7.35 -5.10 3.64
CA MET A 53 -8.47 -4.29 3.19
C MET A 53 -9.80 -4.97 3.47
N THR A 54 -10.73 -4.23 4.09
CA THR A 54 -12.07 -4.72 4.43
C THR A 54 -13.18 -4.12 3.57
N SER A 55 -12.92 -2.96 2.95
CA SER A 55 -13.78 -2.36 1.93
C SER A 55 -12.99 -1.40 1.07
N MET A 56 -13.50 -1.12 -0.12
CA MET A 56 -12.96 -0.11 -1.03
C MET A 56 -14.09 0.52 -1.84
N ASP A 57 -14.14 1.85 -1.86
CA ASP A 57 -15.08 2.65 -2.64
C ASP A 57 -14.29 3.65 -3.49
N ILE A 58 -14.59 3.76 -4.78
CA ILE A 58 -14.15 4.91 -5.58
C ILE A 58 -15.13 6.05 -5.32
N LEU A 59 -14.65 7.15 -4.73
CA LEU A 59 -15.49 8.30 -4.36
C LEU A 59 -15.68 9.26 -5.53
N GLU A 60 -14.60 9.49 -6.28
CA GLU A 60 -14.57 10.39 -7.42
C GLU A 60 -13.61 9.84 -8.47
N HIS A 61 -14.04 9.88 -9.72
CA HIS A 61 -13.23 9.46 -10.86
C HIS A 61 -12.88 10.69 -11.69
N PHE A 62 -11.59 10.94 -11.91
CA PHE A 62 -11.13 12.04 -12.77
C PHE A 62 -10.80 11.54 -14.17
N GLU A 63 -9.89 10.56 -14.25
CA GLU A 63 -9.41 9.93 -15.48
C GLU A 63 -9.16 8.43 -15.23
N GLU A 64 -8.96 7.64 -16.28
CA GLU A 64 -8.75 6.18 -16.16
C GLU A 64 -7.60 5.80 -15.21
N ASN A 65 -6.61 6.66 -15.08
CA ASN A 65 -5.45 6.49 -14.22
C ASN A 65 -5.49 7.38 -12.95
N CYS A 66 -6.61 8.03 -12.65
CA CYS A 66 -6.70 9.04 -11.60
C CYS A 66 -8.07 9.07 -10.89
N CYS A 67 -8.08 8.89 -9.57
CA CYS A 67 -9.31 8.91 -8.78
C CYS A 67 -9.07 9.35 -7.33
N VAL A 68 -10.15 9.65 -6.62
CA VAL A 68 -10.21 9.63 -5.15
C VAL A 68 -10.90 8.35 -4.73
N MET A 69 -10.30 7.65 -3.78
CA MET A 69 -10.83 6.40 -3.26
C MET A 69 -10.82 6.40 -1.74
N ARG A 70 -11.74 5.64 -1.16
CA ARG A 70 -11.78 5.32 0.26
C ARG A 70 -11.56 3.85 0.44
N TYR A 71 -10.76 3.47 1.42
CA TYR A 71 -10.66 2.08 1.85
C TYR A 71 -10.62 1.97 3.36
N THR A 72 -11.01 0.81 3.86
CA THR A 72 -10.94 0.48 5.27
C THR A 72 -10.00 -0.69 5.51
N THR A 73 -9.38 -0.71 6.69
CA THR A 73 -8.50 -1.80 7.10
C THR A 73 -9.07 -2.54 8.31
N ALA A 74 -8.84 -3.85 8.34
CA ALA A 74 -9.07 -4.66 9.53
C ALA A 74 -8.23 -4.16 10.71
N SER A 75 -8.61 -4.59 11.92
CA SER A 75 -7.77 -4.41 13.10
C SER A 75 -6.46 -5.20 12.97
N GLN A 76 -5.41 -4.71 13.61
CA GLN A 76 -4.08 -5.32 13.55
C GLN A 76 -3.56 -5.62 14.96
N LEU A 77 -2.62 -6.58 15.05
CA LEU A 77 -1.96 -6.99 16.29
C LEU A 77 -2.94 -7.33 17.42
N TRP A 78 -3.84 -8.30 17.18
CA TRP A 78 -4.85 -8.71 18.17
C TRP A 78 -5.67 -7.53 18.73
N ASN A 79 -6.11 -6.64 17.84
CA ASN A 79 -6.92 -5.45 18.15
C ASN A 79 -6.20 -4.33 18.94
N ILE A 80 -4.87 -4.38 19.08
CA ILE A 80 -4.10 -3.24 19.61
C ILE A 80 -4.28 -2.02 18.71
N ILE A 81 -4.33 -2.22 17.39
CA ILE A 81 -4.65 -1.19 16.41
C ILE A 81 -6.07 -1.46 15.92
N SER A 82 -7.01 -0.58 16.27
CA SER A 82 -8.39 -0.64 15.81
C SER A 82 -8.49 -0.40 14.29
N PRO A 83 -9.64 -0.67 13.65
CA PRO A 83 -9.84 -0.40 12.23
C PRO A 83 -9.52 1.05 11.85
N ARG A 84 -9.05 1.24 10.62
CA ARG A 84 -8.78 2.56 10.04
C ARG A 84 -9.55 2.72 8.75
N GLU A 85 -9.85 3.98 8.43
CA GLU A 85 -10.24 4.37 7.09
C GLU A 85 -9.25 5.41 6.55
N PHE A 86 -9.09 5.39 5.24
CA PHE A 86 -8.25 6.33 4.49
C PHE A 86 -9.04 6.85 3.29
N VAL A 87 -8.86 8.12 2.97
CA VAL A 87 -9.42 8.73 1.76
C VAL A 87 -8.26 9.32 0.99
N ASP A 88 -7.91 8.68 -0.11
CA ASP A 88 -6.67 8.94 -0.83
C ASP A 88 -6.94 9.36 -2.26
N PHE A 89 -6.21 10.37 -2.70
CA PHE A 89 -5.94 10.57 -4.11
C PHE A 89 -5.05 9.43 -4.62
N SER A 90 -5.35 8.91 -5.80
CA SER A 90 -4.56 7.90 -6.49
C SER A 90 -4.28 8.31 -7.92
N TYR A 91 -3.03 8.10 -8.35
CA TYR A 91 -2.58 8.38 -9.71
C TYR A 91 -1.62 7.31 -10.21
N THR A 92 -1.82 6.84 -11.43
CA THR A 92 -0.91 5.90 -12.11
C THR A 92 -0.31 6.53 -13.36
N VAL A 93 1.00 6.42 -13.51
CA VAL A 93 1.74 7.05 -14.61
C VAL A 93 2.95 6.20 -15.04
N GLY A 94 3.41 6.42 -16.28
CA GLY A 94 4.65 5.84 -16.78
C GLY A 94 5.86 6.21 -15.92
N HIS A 95 6.73 5.24 -15.65
CA HIS A 95 8.00 5.44 -14.97
C HIS A 95 9.09 4.56 -15.60
N LYS A 96 10.00 5.18 -16.36
CA LYS A 96 11.03 4.46 -17.14
C LYS A 96 10.37 3.41 -18.05
N GLU A 97 10.81 2.15 -17.96
CA GLU A 97 10.24 1.01 -18.69
C GLU A 97 9.04 0.36 -17.98
N GLY A 98 8.55 0.97 -16.90
CA GLY A 98 7.43 0.45 -16.13
C GLY A 98 6.49 1.56 -15.68
N LEU A 99 5.94 1.41 -14.48
CA LEU A 99 4.84 2.22 -13.97
C LEU A 99 5.08 2.63 -12.51
N LEU A 100 4.48 3.76 -12.16
CA LEU A 100 4.32 4.24 -10.79
C LEU A 100 2.82 4.36 -10.52
N SER A 101 2.34 3.70 -9.47
CA SER A 101 1.02 3.96 -8.87
C SER A 101 1.23 4.61 -7.51
N CYS A 102 0.90 5.89 -7.37
CA CYS A 102 1.12 6.68 -6.15
C CYS A 102 -0.17 7.27 -5.58
N GLY A 103 -0.09 7.76 -4.35
CA GLY A 103 -1.20 8.39 -3.67
C GLY A 103 -0.80 9.22 -2.46
N ILE A 104 -1.78 9.96 -1.96
CA ILE A 104 -1.71 10.77 -0.74
C ILE A 104 -3.13 10.96 -0.20
N SER A 105 -3.31 10.98 1.11
CA SER A 105 -4.60 11.29 1.72
C SER A 105 -5.06 12.71 1.40
N LEU A 106 -6.37 12.85 1.24
CA LEU A 106 -7.07 14.12 1.09
C LEU A 106 -7.98 14.38 2.29
N ASP A 107 -8.26 15.65 2.54
CA ASP A 107 -9.35 16.02 3.43
C ASP A 107 -10.70 15.66 2.79
N TRP A 108 -11.52 14.92 3.52
CA TRP A 108 -12.85 14.50 3.08
C TRP A 108 -13.86 14.65 4.21
N SER A 109 -14.96 15.34 3.94
CA SER A 109 -15.91 15.83 4.96
C SER A 109 -16.69 14.73 5.65
N GLU A 110 -17.02 13.65 4.95
CA GLU A 110 -17.75 12.52 5.52
C GLU A 110 -16.91 11.89 6.64
N LYS A 111 -17.51 11.70 7.82
CA LYS A 111 -16.88 11.04 8.97
C LYS A 111 -17.66 9.78 9.31
N ARG A 112 -16.95 8.67 9.48
CA ARG A 112 -17.53 7.38 9.87
C ARG A 112 -17.05 7.02 11.27
N PRO A 113 -17.90 7.07 12.31
CA PRO A 113 -17.47 6.94 13.70
C PRO A 113 -16.92 5.56 14.05
N GLU A 114 -17.17 4.55 13.20
CA GLU A 114 -16.67 3.19 13.38
C GLU A 114 -15.17 3.07 13.09
N PHE A 115 -14.57 4.08 12.44
CA PHE A 115 -13.19 4.08 11.97
C PHE A 115 -12.44 5.32 12.45
N VAL A 116 -11.17 5.16 12.81
CA VAL A 116 -10.26 6.30 12.92
C VAL A 116 -9.76 6.65 11.52
N ARG A 117 -9.94 7.89 11.08
CA ARG A 117 -9.38 8.40 9.81
C ARG A 117 -7.86 8.50 9.94
N GLY A 118 -7.16 7.51 9.40
CA GLY A 118 -5.71 7.57 9.23
C GLY A 118 -5.33 8.55 8.12
N TYR A 119 -4.03 8.77 7.95
CA TYR A 119 -3.51 9.67 6.93
C TYR A 119 -2.28 9.05 6.25
N ASN A 120 -2.37 8.83 4.95
CA ASN A 120 -1.23 8.52 4.11
C ASN A 120 -0.58 9.81 3.65
N HIS A 121 0.64 10.08 4.13
CA HIS A 121 1.53 11.01 3.46
C HIS A 121 1.98 10.39 2.11
N PRO A 122 2.69 11.13 1.22
CA PRO A 122 3.04 10.64 -0.10
C PRO A 122 3.59 9.21 -0.07
N CYS A 123 2.92 8.34 -0.84
CA CYS A 123 3.20 6.92 -0.89
C CYS A 123 3.03 6.39 -2.33
N GLY A 124 3.50 5.17 -2.59
CA GLY A 124 3.30 4.55 -3.90
C GLY A 124 4.15 3.33 -4.18
N TRP A 125 3.87 2.73 -5.33
CA TRP A 125 4.47 1.50 -5.82
C TRP A 125 5.11 1.73 -7.18
N PHE A 126 6.43 1.59 -7.24
CA PHE A 126 7.19 1.53 -8.48
C PHE A 126 7.28 0.07 -8.92
N CYS A 127 6.92 -0.20 -10.16
CA CYS A 127 7.07 -1.52 -10.76
C CYS A 127 7.78 -1.40 -12.11
N VAL A 128 8.91 -2.09 -12.25
CA VAL A 128 9.72 -2.09 -13.48
C VAL A 128 10.13 -3.51 -13.83
N PRO A 129 10.39 -3.84 -15.12
CA PRO A 129 10.89 -5.15 -15.49
C PRO A 129 12.19 -5.47 -14.77
N LEU A 130 12.39 -6.73 -14.39
CA LEU A 130 13.65 -7.19 -13.84
C LEU A 130 14.69 -7.25 -14.96
N LYS A 131 15.86 -6.63 -14.76
CA LYS A 131 16.89 -6.42 -15.81
C LYS A 131 17.26 -7.68 -16.59
N ASP A 132 17.30 -8.82 -15.90
CA ASP A 132 17.75 -10.10 -16.47
C ASP A 132 16.58 -11.06 -16.80
N ASN A 133 15.34 -10.66 -16.53
CA ASN A 133 14.15 -11.48 -16.80
C ASN A 133 12.90 -10.61 -16.97
N ALA A 134 12.48 -10.36 -18.21
CA ALA A 134 11.32 -9.51 -18.52
C ALA A 134 9.96 -10.13 -18.10
N ASN A 135 9.92 -11.42 -17.78
CA ASN A 135 8.71 -12.07 -17.24
C ASN A 135 8.55 -11.84 -15.73
N GLN A 136 9.51 -11.18 -15.10
CA GLN A 136 9.49 -10.82 -13.69
C GLN A 136 9.63 -9.32 -13.55
N SER A 137 9.11 -8.79 -12.45
CA SER A 137 9.19 -7.36 -12.17
C SER A 137 9.75 -7.10 -10.78
N LEU A 138 10.54 -6.02 -10.67
CA LEU A 138 10.97 -5.48 -9.40
C LEU A 138 9.92 -4.50 -8.89
N LEU A 139 9.24 -4.88 -7.80
CA LEU A 139 8.26 -4.04 -7.14
C LEU A 139 8.90 -3.35 -5.94
N THR A 140 8.82 -2.03 -5.88
CA THR A 140 9.33 -1.20 -4.78
C THR A 140 8.24 -0.29 -4.24
N GLY A 141 7.85 -0.50 -2.98
CA GLY A 141 6.86 0.33 -2.30
C GLY A 141 7.48 1.36 -1.37
N TYR A 142 6.88 2.54 -1.30
CA TYR A 142 7.14 3.57 -0.30
C TYR A 142 5.84 3.87 0.43
N ILE A 143 5.79 3.63 1.74
CA ILE A 143 4.57 3.76 2.55
C ILE A 143 4.86 4.66 3.75
N GLN A 144 3.99 5.64 3.96
CA GLN A 144 4.20 6.71 4.93
C GLN A 144 2.88 7.04 5.65
N THR A 145 2.37 6.03 6.36
CA THR A 145 1.05 6.06 6.99
C THR A 145 1.14 6.55 8.43
N ASP A 146 0.41 7.61 8.74
CA ASP A 146 0.04 8.00 10.09
C ASP A 146 -1.28 7.32 10.47
N LEU A 147 -1.20 6.30 11.32
CA LEU A 147 -2.37 5.59 11.84
C LEU A 147 -3.20 6.44 12.80
N ARG A 148 -2.64 7.54 13.32
CA ARG A 148 -3.22 8.40 14.36
C ARG A 148 -3.66 7.66 15.62
N GLY A 149 -4.10 8.45 16.60
CA GLY A 149 -4.46 7.97 17.92
C GLY A 149 -3.24 7.69 18.80
N MET A 150 -3.48 7.20 20.01
CA MET A 150 -2.44 6.91 20.99
C MET A 150 -2.02 5.45 20.91
N ILE A 151 -1.14 5.15 19.96
CA ILE A 151 -0.60 3.79 19.75
C ILE A 151 0.89 3.79 20.11
N PRO A 152 1.39 2.81 20.88
CA PRO A 152 2.83 2.67 21.10
C PRO A 152 3.58 2.54 19.77
N GLN A 153 4.66 3.30 19.58
CA GLN A 153 5.42 3.28 18.34
C GLN A 153 5.92 1.89 17.97
N SER A 154 6.27 1.05 18.95
CA SER A 154 6.67 -0.34 18.72
C SER A 154 5.57 -1.19 18.07
N ALA A 155 4.30 -0.95 18.43
CA ALA A 155 3.16 -1.61 17.80
C ALA A 155 2.95 -1.09 16.38
N VAL A 156 3.08 0.23 16.14
CA VAL A 156 3.03 0.81 14.79
C VAL A 156 4.11 0.19 13.90
N ASP A 157 5.36 0.17 14.37
CA ASP A 157 6.50 -0.39 13.63
C ASP A 157 6.28 -1.85 13.25
N THR A 158 5.75 -2.64 14.19
CA THR A 158 5.46 -4.07 13.97
C THR A 158 4.33 -4.25 12.95
N ALA A 159 3.25 -3.47 13.08
CA ALA A 159 2.11 -3.54 12.17
C ALA A 159 2.48 -3.11 10.74
N MET A 160 3.22 -2.02 10.57
CA MET A 160 3.65 -1.52 9.25
C MET A 160 4.53 -2.53 8.53
N ALA A 161 5.44 -3.17 9.27
CA ALA A 161 6.29 -4.22 8.73
C ALA A 161 5.52 -5.47 8.32
N SER A 162 4.66 -5.99 9.20
CA SER A 162 3.81 -7.14 8.88
C SER A 162 2.91 -6.84 7.68
N THR A 163 2.37 -5.61 7.60
CA THR A 163 1.56 -5.16 6.46
C THR A 163 2.34 -5.25 5.15
N LEU A 164 3.57 -4.72 5.11
CA LEU A 164 4.40 -4.75 3.92
C LEU A 164 4.80 -6.18 3.52
N ILE A 165 5.12 -7.06 4.47
CA ILE A 165 5.44 -8.47 4.16
C ILE A 165 4.19 -9.17 3.59
N ASN A 166 3.07 -9.06 4.28
CA ASN A 166 1.81 -9.71 3.89
C ASN A 166 1.31 -9.21 2.53
N PHE A 167 1.45 -7.91 2.24
CA PHE A 167 1.12 -7.34 0.93
C PHE A 167 1.81 -8.08 -0.21
N TYR A 168 3.13 -8.32 -0.11
CA TYR A 168 3.86 -9.07 -1.14
C TYR A 168 3.43 -10.54 -1.19
N GLU A 169 3.19 -11.17 -0.03
CA GLU A 169 2.75 -12.57 0.01
C GLU A 169 1.36 -12.77 -0.61
N ASP A 170 0.42 -11.88 -0.31
CA ASP A 170 -0.95 -11.93 -0.82
C ASP A 170 -1.00 -11.60 -2.32
N LEU A 171 -0.27 -10.56 -2.76
CA LEU A 171 -0.15 -10.24 -4.19
C LEU A 171 0.44 -11.42 -4.98
N ARG A 172 1.53 -12.02 -4.50
CA ARG A 172 2.12 -13.22 -5.13
C ARG A 172 1.13 -14.38 -5.20
N ARG A 173 0.24 -14.52 -4.22
CA ARG A 173 -0.80 -15.56 -4.22
C ARG A 173 -1.91 -15.26 -5.21
N ALA A 174 -2.28 -14.00 -5.37
CA ALA A 174 -3.30 -13.55 -6.32
C ALA A 174 -2.84 -13.80 -7.76
N LEU A 175 -1.63 -13.38 -8.10
CA LEU A 175 -1.08 -13.50 -9.46
C LEU A 175 -0.87 -14.96 -9.89
N LYS A 176 -0.63 -15.88 -8.94
CA LYS A 176 -0.54 -17.32 -9.24
C LYS A 176 -1.89 -17.98 -9.57
N LYS A 177 -3.01 -17.32 -9.24
CA LYS A 177 -4.36 -17.83 -9.48
C LYS A 177 -5.00 -17.26 -10.74
N ALA A 178 -4.34 -16.28 -11.38
CA ALA A 178 -4.79 -15.61 -12.59
C ALA A 178 -4.42 -16.38 -13.86
#